data_AF-A0A2V9TW04-F1
#
_entry.id   AF-A0A2V9TW04-F1
#
_cell.length_a   1.000
_cell.length_b   1.000
_cell.length_c   1.000
_cell.angle_alpha   90.00
_cell.angle_beta   90.00
_cell.angle_gamma   90.00
#
_symmetry.space_group_name_H-M   'P 1'
#
loop_
_entity.id
_entity.type
_entity.pdbx_description
1 polymer ?
#
loop_
_entity_poly.entity_id
_entity_poly.type
_entity_poly.pdbx_seq_one_letter_code
_entity_poly.pdbx_strand_id
1 'polypeptide(L)'
;MDWAPASVVRWLFASEQGASDRLISRWIFLRALGLIYFSAFFSLVFQIRGLIGPQGILPANEYLQAVGRSLGHLARLWFAPTLLWLSSSSHMLLVLCWVGMLASLALVLNLWPRAMLMICFGCFLSFVSAAQDFSGYQSDGMLLEAGFISLFFAPPGIRPGWGAVRPPIRASLFLLQWEWFRIYFESGIAKIASGDPQWRNLTAMDEYYQNGPLPTWIGWYVQHLPHWFHASSAYATLALELGLVWMLFLPRRWRIVCFFIVTPWEIGVILTANYTFLNYLVLALGFLLLDDRFLVLFILRKWKAGLSQHDSSPPEKTRTWAETSGLQLR
;
A
#
# COMPACT_ATOMS: atom_id res chain seq x y z
N MET A 1 24.75 -21.67 10.86
CA MET A 1 24.14 -20.38 11.30
C MET A 1 23.05 -20.75 12.29
N ASP A 2 23.37 -20.72 13.58
CA ASP A 2 22.45 -21.12 14.64
C ASP A 2 21.49 -19.96 14.91
N TRP A 3 20.32 -20.00 14.27
CA TRP A 3 19.28 -19.00 14.44
C TRP A 3 18.50 -19.27 15.71
N ALA A 4 18.99 -18.78 16.85
CA ALA A 4 18.15 -18.63 18.02
C ALA A 4 16.91 -17.79 17.66
N PRO A 5 15.69 -18.09 18.14
CA PRO A 5 14.48 -17.34 17.77
C PRO A 5 14.60 -15.83 18.01
N ALA A 6 15.36 -15.42 19.04
CA ALA A 6 15.65 -14.01 19.33
C ALA A 6 16.55 -13.31 18.29
N SER A 7 17.34 -14.04 17.48
CA SER A 7 18.13 -13.47 16.39
C SER A 7 17.28 -13.27 15.13
N VAL A 8 16.33 -14.17 14.85
CA VAL A 8 15.36 -14.02 13.75
C VAL A 8 14.42 -12.82 13.99
N VAL A 9 13.88 -12.70 15.20
CA VAL A 9 13.02 -11.56 15.55
C VAL A 9 13.78 -10.23 15.44
N ARG A 10 15.02 -10.17 15.92
CA ARG A 10 15.86 -8.97 15.76
C ARG A 10 16.16 -8.67 14.29
N TRP A 11 16.47 -9.69 13.49
CA TRP A 11 16.72 -9.52 12.06
C TRP A 11 15.49 -9.01 11.30
N LEU A 12 14.28 -9.47 11.65
CA LEU A 12 13.02 -9.05 11.02
C LEU A 12 12.59 -7.64 11.43
N PHE A 13 12.73 -7.30 12.71
CA PHE A 13 12.11 -6.10 13.30
C PHE A 13 13.08 -4.95 13.64
N ALA A 14 14.39 -5.20 13.74
CA ALA A 14 15.35 -4.15 14.09
C ALA A 14 15.66 -3.26 12.87
N SER A 15 15.43 -1.96 13.01
CA SER A 15 15.72 -0.98 11.94
C SER A 15 17.21 -0.85 11.63
N GLU A 16 18.09 -1.08 12.60
CA GLU A 16 19.56 -0.99 12.43
C GLU A 16 20.12 -2.05 11.47
N GLN A 17 19.40 -3.16 11.34
CA GLN A 17 19.69 -4.23 10.38
C GLN A 17 18.66 -4.25 9.23
N GLY A 18 17.92 -3.16 9.04
CA GLY A 18 16.85 -3.04 8.05
C GLY A 18 17.34 -3.16 6.60
N ALA A 19 16.41 -3.13 5.65
CA ALA A 19 16.72 -3.27 4.22
C ALA A 19 17.29 -1.95 3.65
N SER A 20 18.60 -1.75 3.80
CA SER A 20 19.31 -0.55 3.33
C SER A 20 19.35 -0.41 1.81
N ASP A 21 19.05 -1.48 1.06
CA ASP A 21 18.92 -1.52 -0.40
C ASP A 21 17.53 -1.11 -0.92
N ARG A 22 16.68 -0.51 -0.08
CA ARG A 22 15.26 -0.22 -0.39
C ARG A 22 14.83 1.21 -0.09
N LEU A 23 15.78 2.15 0.00
CA LEU A 23 15.50 3.55 0.33
C LEU A 23 14.74 4.25 -0.79
N ILE A 24 15.07 3.98 -2.06
CA ILE A 24 14.42 4.58 -3.21
C ILE A 24 13.03 4.01 -3.38
N SER A 25 12.88 2.68 -3.35
CA SER A 25 11.57 2.03 -3.45
C SER A 25 10.64 2.51 -2.34
N ARG A 26 11.14 2.63 -1.10
CA ARG A 26 10.41 3.25 0.00
C ARG A 26 10.00 4.68 -0.31
N TRP A 27 10.94 5.46 -0.84
CA TRP A 27 10.70 6.86 -1.14
C TRP A 27 9.58 7.02 -2.18
N ILE A 28 9.63 6.26 -3.28
CA ILE A 28 8.62 6.29 -4.35
C ILE A 28 7.26 5.84 -3.80
N PHE A 29 7.23 4.70 -3.10
CA PHE A 29 6.01 4.12 -2.57
C PHE A 29 5.27 5.07 -1.62
N LEU A 30 5.96 5.71 -0.67
CA LEU A 30 5.31 6.63 0.28
C LEU A 30 4.68 7.86 -0.40
N ARG A 31 5.24 8.31 -1.53
CA ARG A 31 4.67 9.43 -2.32
C ARG A 31 3.46 8.97 -3.09
N ALA A 32 3.57 7.81 -3.74
CA ALA A 32 2.44 7.19 -4.43
C ALA A 32 1.28 6.93 -3.46
N LEU A 33 1.55 6.40 -2.26
CA LEU A 33 0.55 6.20 -1.21
C LEU A 33 -0.09 7.51 -0.76
N GLY A 34 0.70 8.59 -0.61
CA GLY A 34 0.17 9.93 -0.34
C GLY A 34 -0.75 10.43 -1.46
N LEU A 35 -0.39 10.25 -2.73
CA LEU A 35 -1.25 10.60 -3.86
C LEU A 35 -2.54 9.77 -3.90
N ILE A 36 -2.45 8.49 -3.55
CA ILE A 36 -3.61 7.59 -3.43
C ILE A 36 -4.56 8.08 -2.34
N TYR A 37 -4.05 8.33 -1.12
CA TYR A 37 -4.87 8.92 -0.06
C TYR A 37 -5.49 10.26 -0.48
N PHE A 38 -4.71 11.13 -1.12
CA PHE A 38 -5.21 12.40 -1.62
C PHE A 38 -6.39 12.20 -2.58
N SER A 39 -6.25 11.28 -3.55
CA SER A 39 -7.31 10.99 -4.51
C SER A 39 -8.58 10.44 -3.83
N ALA A 40 -8.43 9.58 -2.83
CA ALA A 40 -9.55 9.03 -2.07
C ALA A 40 -10.28 10.13 -1.30
N PHE A 41 -9.55 10.95 -0.51
CA PHE A 41 -10.17 12.03 0.25
C PHE A 41 -10.77 13.13 -0.64
N PHE A 42 -10.11 13.46 -1.75
CA PHE A 42 -10.60 14.46 -2.70
C PHE A 42 -11.94 14.04 -3.31
N SER A 43 -12.07 12.77 -3.72
CA SER A 43 -13.35 12.21 -4.16
C SER A 43 -14.42 12.28 -3.07
N LEU A 44 -14.04 11.92 -1.82
CA LEU A 44 -14.94 11.94 -0.67
C LEU A 44 -15.44 13.34 -0.30
N VAL A 45 -14.69 14.42 -0.52
CA VAL A 45 -15.16 15.79 -0.24
C VAL A 45 -16.51 16.08 -0.89
N PHE A 46 -16.73 15.57 -2.10
CA PHE A 46 -17.98 15.79 -2.85
C PHE A 46 -19.09 14.81 -2.48
N GLN A 47 -18.74 13.62 -1.99
CA GLN A 47 -19.68 12.50 -1.81
C GLN A 47 -20.09 12.28 -0.35
N ILE A 48 -19.20 12.52 0.61
CA ILE A 48 -19.34 12.07 2.01
C ILE A 48 -20.63 12.55 2.68
N ARG A 49 -21.10 13.76 2.33
CA ARG A 49 -22.36 14.31 2.85
C ARG A 49 -23.59 13.55 2.35
N GLY A 50 -23.60 13.17 1.08
CA GLY A 50 -24.70 12.41 0.48
C GLY A 50 -24.67 10.94 0.91
N LEU A 51 -23.48 10.38 1.14
CA LEU A 51 -23.34 8.99 1.59
C LEU A 51 -23.73 8.83 3.06
N ILE A 52 -23.02 9.52 3.96
CA ILE A 52 -23.10 9.29 5.41
C ILE A 52 -23.39 10.54 6.26
N GLY A 53 -23.75 11.64 5.61
CA GLY A 53 -24.18 12.85 6.32
C GLY A 53 -25.51 12.64 7.06
N PRO A 54 -25.89 13.59 7.93
CA PRO A 54 -27.17 13.52 8.67
C PRO A 54 -28.43 13.45 7.79
N GLN A 55 -28.32 13.85 6.51
CA GLN A 55 -29.37 13.76 5.49
C GLN A 55 -28.92 12.86 4.32
N GLY A 56 -27.91 12.03 4.54
CA GLY A 56 -27.37 11.11 3.56
C GLY A 56 -28.20 9.83 3.43
N ILE A 57 -27.77 8.95 2.53
CA ILE A 57 -28.44 7.67 2.26
C ILE A 57 -28.30 6.72 3.47
N LEU A 58 -27.11 6.65 4.06
CA LEU A 58 -26.82 5.83 5.26
C LEU A 58 -26.19 6.69 6.36
N PRO A 59 -27.00 7.48 7.10
CA PRO A 59 -26.49 8.45 8.05
C PRO A 59 -25.60 7.83 9.16
N ALA A 60 -24.36 8.33 9.29
CA ALA A 60 -23.41 7.81 10.28
C ALA A 60 -23.88 8.03 11.74
N ASN A 61 -24.67 9.07 11.99
CA ASN A 61 -25.24 9.35 13.30
C ASN A 61 -26.21 8.26 13.76
N GLU A 62 -27.08 7.78 12.87
CA GLU A 62 -28.04 6.73 13.18
C GLU A 62 -27.34 5.39 13.40
N TYR A 63 -26.39 5.06 12.53
CA TYR A 63 -25.56 3.86 12.65
C TYR A 63 -24.77 3.82 13.96
N LEU A 64 -24.00 4.87 14.28
CA LEU A 64 -23.22 4.91 15.51
C LEU A 64 -24.10 4.91 16.76
N GLN A 65 -25.29 5.52 16.71
CA GLN A 65 -26.26 5.41 17.80
C GLN A 65 -26.79 3.99 17.97
N ALA A 66 -27.09 3.28 16.88
CA ALA A 66 -27.53 1.89 16.93
C ALA A 66 -26.43 0.99 17.54
N VAL A 67 -25.19 1.10 17.05
CA VAL A 67 -24.02 0.38 17.57
C VAL A 67 -23.80 0.69 19.06
N GLY A 68 -23.94 1.96 19.45
CA GLY A 68 -23.78 2.41 20.83
C GLY A 68 -24.87 1.92 21.77
N ARG A 69 -26.08 1.60 21.26
CA ARG A 69 -27.18 1.01 22.04
C ARG A 69 -27.05 -0.51 22.15
N SER A 70 -26.49 -1.18 21.13
CA SER A 70 -26.37 -2.64 21.10
C SER A 70 -25.12 -3.17 21.80
N LEU A 71 -24.04 -2.38 21.87
CA LEU A 71 -22.75 -2.81 22.40
C LEU A 71 -22.32 -1.97 23.61
N GLY A 72 -21.60 -2.60 24.54
CA GLY A 72 -20.97 -1.92 25.68
C GLY A 72 -19.92 -0.88 25.24
N HIS A 73 -19.54 0.01 26.17
CA HIS A 73 -18.67 1.17 25.88
C HIS A 73 -17.34 0.85 25.19
N LEU A 74 -16.67 -0.26 25.53
CA LEU A 74 -15.43 -0.67 24.89
C LEU A 74 -15.68 -1.44 23.59
N ALA A 75 -16.69 -2.31 23.58
CA ALA A 75 -17.05 -3.11 22.41
C ALA A 75 -17.48 -2.24 21.22
N ARG A 76 -18.21 -1.15 21.45
CA ARG A 76 -18.62 -0.23 20.37
C ARG A 76 -17.42 0.47 19.69
N LEU A 77 -16.39 0.81 20.46
CA LEU A 77 -15.19 1.48 19.92
C LEU A 77 -14.32 0.51 19.13
N TRP A 78 -14.29 -0.76 19.53
CA TRP A 78 -13.62 -1.81 18.77
C TRP A 78 -14.37 -2.17 17.50
N PHE A 79 -15.71 -2.21 17.57
CA PHE A 79 -16.56 -2.52 16.42
C PHE A 79 -16.54 -1.42 15.35
N ALA A 80 -16.60 -0.16 15.77
CA ALA A 80 -16.51 1.00 14.88
C ALA A 80 -15.42 1.98 15.35
N PRO A 81 -14.15 1.74 15.01
CA PRO A 81 -13.04 2.61 15.40
C PRO A 81 -13.03 3.90 14.56
N THR A 82 -13.85 4.88 14.95
CA THR A 82 -14.02 6.14 14.21
C THR A 82 -13.92 7.38 15.08
N LEU A 83 -13.39 8.48 14.54
CA LEU A 83 -13.44 9.81 15.16
C LEU A 83 -14.85 10.40 15.18
N LEU A 84 -15.79 9.84 14.41
CA LEU A 84 -17.17 10.33 14.27
C LEU A 84 -18.04 10.07 15.51
N TRP A 85 -17.54 9.35 16.51
CA TRP A 85 -18.14 9.29 17.85
C TRP A 85 -18.18 10.66 18.54
N LEU A 86 -17.25 11.57 18.21
CA LEU A 86 -17.21 12.94 18.76
C LEU A 86 -18.29 13.82 18.13
N SER A 87 -18.45 13.74 16.81
CA SER A 87 -19.48 14.43 16.05
C SER A 87 -19.64 13.74 14.70
N SER A 88 -20.88 13.51 14.29
CA SER A 88 -21.26 12.98 12.96
C SER A 88 -21.93 14.05 12.10
N SER A 89 -21.67 15.33 12.41
CA SER A 89 -22.18 16.47 11.65
C SER A 89 -21.55 16.59 10.26
N SER A 90 -22.25 17.22 9.32
CA SER A 90 -21.74 17.50 7.96
C SER A 90 -20.42 18.29 7.96
N HIS A 91 -20.17 19.10 8.99
CA HIS A 91 -18.92 19.82 9.14
C HIS A 91 -17.78 18.90 9.57
N MET A 92 -17.99 18.02 10.55
CA MET A 92 -16.98 17.06 10.99
C MET A 92 -16.57 16.11 9.86
N LEU A 93 -17.54 15.64 9.06
CA LEU A 93 -17.26 14.81 7.88
C LEU A 93 -16.33 15.52 6.87
N LEU A 94 -16.59 16.80 6.59
CA LEU A 94 -15.69 17.56 5.70
C LEU A 94 -14.32 17.84 6.33
N VAL A 95 -14.27 18.13 7.63
CA VAL A 95 -13.00 18.31 8.35
C VAL A 95 -12.15 17.05 8.23
N LEU A 96 -12.75 15.88 8.38
CA LEU A 96 -12.08 14.59 8.19
C LEU A 96 -11.43 14.48 6.81
N CYS A 97 -12.18 14.80 5.74
CA CYS A 97 -11.66 14.78 4.37
C CYS A 97 -10.53 15.79 4.16
N TRP A 98 -10.71 17.05 4.59
CA TRP A 98 -9.71 18.09 4.40
C TRP A 98 -8.42 17.84 5.18
N VAL A 99 -8.53 17.38 6.43
CA VAL A 99 -7.36 16.99 7.24
C VAL A 99 -6.64 15.82 6.57
N GLY A 100 -7.37 14.81 6.09
CA GLY A 100 -6.83 13.70 5.32
C GLY A 100 -6.08 14.15 4.06
N MET A 101 -6.67 15.06 3.28
CA MET A 101 -6.06 15.63 2.07
C MET A 101 -4.76 16.40 2.39
N LEU A 102 -4.79 17.30 3.37
CA LEU A 102 -3.61 18.08 3.75
C LEU A 102 -2.48 17.19 4.26
N ALA A 103 -2.80 16.20 5.09
CA ALA A 103 -1.83 15.21 5.56
C ALA A 103 -1.25 14.39 4.40
N SER A 104 -2.08 13.99 3.44
CA SER A 104 -1.62 13.22 2.29
C SER A 104 -0.69 14.03 1.37
N LEU A 105 -0.94 15.33 1.20
CA LEU A 105 -0.06 16.22 0.45
C LEU A 105 1.27 16.45 1.21
N ALA A 106 1.21 16.64 2.53
CA ALA A 106 2.39 16.73 3.37
C ALA A 106 3.25 15.45 3.31
N LEU A 107 2.61 14.27 3.25
CA LEU A 107 3.30 12.98 3.04
C LEU A 107 4.03 12.93 1.69
N VAL A 108 3.38 13.37 0.60
CA VAL A 108 4.03 13.49 -0.73
C VAL A 108 5.27 14.39 -0.65
N LEU A 109 5.15 15.51 0.05
CA LEU A 109 6.23 16.48 0.27
C LEU A 109 7.29 16.00 1.28
N ASN A 110 7.17 14.77 1.81
CA ASN A 110 8.08 14.19 2.81
C ASN A 110 8.14 14.97 4.13
N LEU A 111 7.05 15.65 4.48
CA LEU A 111 6.92 16.37 5.74
C LEU A 111 6.33 15.42 6.78
N TRP A 112 7.12 15.09 7.78
CA TRP A 112 6.81 14.21 8.89
C TRP A 112 6.07 12.92 8.50
N PRO A 113 6.64 12.07 7.61
CA PRO A 113 5.90 11.01 6.92
C PRO A 113 5.11 10.08 7.83
N ARG A 114 5.70 9.63 8.94
CA ARG A 114 5.04 8.74 9.90
C ARG A 114 3.83 9.40 10.57
N ALA A 115 3.92 10.67 10.94
CA ALA A 115 2.81 11.39 11.55
C ALA A 115 1.69 11.67 10.53
N MET A 116 2.05 12.06 9.31
CA MET A 116 1.06 12.28 8.25
C MET A 116 0.34 10.99 7.86
N LEU A 117 1.05 9.86 7.79
CA LEU A 117 0.43 8.54 7.61
C LEU A 117 -0.53 8.18 8.74
N MET A 118 -0.17 8.43 10.01
CA MET A 118 -1.09 8.21 11.14
C MET A 118 -2.38 9.01 10.97
N ILE A 119 -2.27 10.28 10.54
CA ILE A 119 -3.42 11.14 10.31
C ILE A 119 -4.25 10.62 9.14
N CYS A 120 -3.64 10.31 8.00
CA CYS A 120 -4.34 9.74 6.83
C CYS A 120 -5.05 8.43 7.21
N PHE A 121 -4.35 7.52 7.89
CA PHE A 121 -4.89 6.24 8.35
C PHE A 121 -6.07 6.46 9.30
N GLY A 122 -5.93 7.31 10.33
CA GLY A 122 -7.01 7.59 11.27
C GLY A 122 -8.23 8.24 10.61
N CYS A 123 -8.01 9.16 9.67
CA CYS A 123 -9.10 9.81 8.94
C CYS A 123 -9.82 8.81 8.02
N PHE A 124 -9.07 7.99 7.29
CA PHE A 124 -9.65 7.01 6.38
C PHE A 124 -10.34 5.88 7.14
N LEU A 125 -9.75 5.37 8.23
CA LEU A 125 -10.37 4.39 9.12
C LEU A 125 -11.68 4.90 9.71
N SER A 126 -11.73 6.19 10.06
CA SER A 126 -12.94 6.81 10.58
C SER A 126 -14.08 6.84 9.57
N PHE A 127 -13.74 7.08 8.29
CA PHE A 127 -14.71 6.99 7.19
C PHE A 127 -15.16 5.54 6.97
N VAL A 128 -14.21 4.62 6.75
CA VAL A 128 -14.51 3.20 6.45
C VAL A 128 -15.36 2.55 7.54
N SER A 129 -15.08 2.85 8.81
CA SER A 129 -15.83 2.30 9.95
C SER A 129 -17.27 2.82 10.08
N ALA A 130 -17.60 3.94 9.42
CA ALA A 130 -18.93 4.57 9.46
C ALA A 130 -19.68 4.49 8.12
N ALA A 131 -18.99 4.10 7.05
CA ALA A 131 -19.51 4.06 5.68
C ALA A 131 -20.47 2.90 5.38
N GLN A 132 -20.56 1.89 6.27
CA GLN A 132 -21.46 0.75 6.13
C GLN A 132 -21.28 0.08 4.76
N ASP A 133 -22.35 -0.07 3.98
CA ASP A 133 -22.32 -0.72 2.66
C ASP A 133 -21.41 0.02 1.66
N PHE A 134 -21.19 1.33 1.84
CA PHE A 134 -20.34 2.12 0.95
C PHE A 134 -18.84 1.79 1.06
N SER A 135 -18.40 1.15 2.16
CA SER A 135 -17.03 0.66 2.34
C SER A 135 -16.89 -0.86 2.24
N GLY A 136 -17.91 -1.54 1.72
CA GLY A 136 -17.91 -2.99 1.52
C GLY A 136 -16.99 -3.46 0.39
N TYR A 137 -16.46 -2.55 -0.42
CA TYR A 137 -15.57 -2.89 -1.54
C TYR A 137 -14.13 -3.13 -1.04
N GLN A 138 -13.49 -4.20 -1.53
CA GLN A 138 -12.21 -4.72 -1.01
C GLN A 138 -11.07 -3.69 -1.01
N SER A 139 -11.11 -2.69 -1.90
CA SER A 139 -10.08 -1.66 -2.00
C SER A 139 -9.88 -0.88 -0.70
N ASP A 140 -10.97 -0.54 0.00
CA ASP A 140 -10.89 0.28 1.22
C ASP A 140 -10.10 -0.44 2.32
N GLY A 141 -10.34 -1.75 2.48
CA GLY A 141 -9.59 -2.61 3.39
C GLY A 141 -8.11 -2.68 3.04
N MET A 142 -7.78 -2.87 1.77
CA MET A 142 -6.40 -2.92 1.28
C MET A 142 -5.66 -1.59 1.54
N LEU A 143 -6.29 -0.44 1.26
CA LEU A 143 -5.66 0.85 1.55
C LEU A 143 -5.43 1.07 3.06
N LEU A 144 -6.32 0.58 3.92
CA LEU A 144 -6.10 0.61 5.36
C LEU A 144 -4.93 -0.27 5.79
N GLU A 145 -4.82 -1.47 5.24
CA GLU A 145 -3.71 -2.38 5.52
C GLU A 145 -2.37 -1.77 5.06
N ALA A 146 -2.27 -1.31 3.81
CA ALA A 146 -1.10 -0.61 3.29
C ALA A 146 -0.73 0.60 4.15
N GLY A 147 -1.72 1.40 4.54
CA GLY A 147 -1.56 2.56 5.41
C GLY A 147 -0.97 2.20 6.77
N PHE A 148 -1.55 1.19 7.43
CA PHE A 148 -1.12 0.72 8.74
C PHE A 148 0.30 0.15 8.70
N ILE A 149 0.60 -0.74 7.75
CA ILE A 149 1.93 -1.33 7.60
C ILE A 149 2.96 -0.23 7.28
N SER A 150 2.56 0.78 6.50
CA SER A 150 3.42 1.91 6.14
C SER A 150 3.86 2.76 7.33
N LEU A 151 3.15 2.74 8.45
CA LEU A 151 3.58 3.41 9.69
C LEU A 151 4.95 2.90 10.18
N PHE A 152 5.16 1.59 10.05
CA PHE A 152 6.39 0.91 10.44
C PHE A 152 7.46 0.95 9.34
N PHE A 153 7.04 1.15 8.10
CA PHE A 153 7.93 1.28 6.94
C PHE A 153 8.51 2.70 6.80
N ALA A 154 7.71 3.73 7.11
CA ALA A 154 8.07 5.13 6.95
C ALA A 154 9.20 5.57 7.91
N PRO A 155 10.14 6.39 7.42
CA PRO A 155 11.21 6.91 8.26
C PRO A 155 10.70 7.93 9.29
N PRO A 156 11.22 7.93 10.53
CA PRO A 156 10.90 8.96 11.52
C PRO A 156 11.60 10.29 11.20
N GLY A 157 11.07 11.38 11.76
CA GLY A 157 11.61 12.74 11.63
C GLY A 157 10.76 13.66 10.74
N ILE A 158 10.99 14.97 10.86
CA ILE A 158 10.18 16.01 10.19
C ILE A 158 10.48 16.10 8.69
N ARG A 159 11.75 15.96 8.27
CA ARG A 159 12.13 15.89 6.84
C ARG A 159 13.25 14.88 6.64
N PRO A 160 12.93 13.57 6.63
CA PRO A 160 13.95 12.52 6.67
C PRO A 160 14.70 12.31 5.35
N GLY A 161 14.36 13.02 4.27
CA GLY A 161 14.96 12.81 2.95
C GLY A 161 14.71 11.37 2.45
N TRP A 162 15.78 10.63 2.17
CA TRP A 162 15.74 9.20 1.85
C TRP A 162 15.50 8.30 3.08
N GLY A 163 15.65 8.85 4.28
CA GLY A 163 15.54 8.13 5.54
C GLY A 163 16.68 7.13 5.78
N ALA A 164 17.86 7.39 5.22
CA ALA A 164 19.03 6.50 5.32
C ALA A 164 19.45 6.22 6.77
N VAL A 165 19.25 7.18 7.68
CA VAL A 165 19.52 7.05 9.13
C VAL A 165 18.75 5.90 9.77
N ARG A 166 17.54 5.60 9.28
CA ARG A 166 16.74 4.44 9.72
C ARG A 166 16.18 3.70 8.50
N PRO A 167 16.89 2.65 8.03
CA PRO A 167 16.41 1.78 6.97
C PRO A 167 15.03 1.17 7.29
N PRO A 168 14.23 0.81 6.27
CA PRO A 168 12.95 0.17 6.48
C PRO A 168 13.08 -1.15 7.23
N ILE A 169 12.13 -1.41 8.13
CA ILE A 169 12.01 -2.68 8.85
C ILE A 169 11.71 -3.79 7.82
N ARG A 170 12.42 -4.93 7.91
CA ARG A 170 12.27 -6.02 6.94
C ARG A 170 10.87 -6.62 6.98
N ALA A 171 10.30 -6.76 8.17
CA ALA A 171 8.93 -7.23 8.35
C ALA A 171 7.90 -6.33 7.66
N SER A 172 8.01 -5.00 7.77
CA SER A 172 7.04 -4.10 7.12
C SER A 172 7.20 -4.10 5.59
N LEU A 173 8.43 -4.17 5.08
CA LEU A 173 8.66 -4.37 3.65
C LEU A 173 8.04 -5.68 3.14
N PHE A 174 8.27 -6.78 3.86
CA PHE A 174 7.71 -8.07 3.51
C PHE A 174 6.18 -8.07 3.58
N LEU A 175 5.58 -7.44 4.59
CA LEU A 175 4.12 -7.36 4.71
C LEU A 175 3.49 -6.54 3.58
N LEU A 176 4.12 -5.45 3.12
CA LEU A 176 3.65 -4.71 1.93
C LEU A 176 3.82 -5.53 0.65
N GLN A 177 4.92 -6.28 0.51
CA GLN A 177 5.12 -7.21 -0.60
C GLN A 177 4.12 -8.37 -0.56
N TRP A 178 3.80 -8.85 0.64
CA TRP A 178 2.79 -9.87 0.88
C TRP A 178 1.40 -9.35 0.53
N GLU A 179 1.08 -8.11 0.89
CA GLU A 179 -0.16 -7.46 0.49
C GLU A 179 -0.28 -7.41 -1.03
N TRP A 180 0.76 -6.97 -1.74
CA TRP A 180 0.82 -7.00 -3.22
C TRP A 180 0.54 -8.39 -3.78
N PHE A 181 1.20 -9.42 -3.24
CA PHE A 181 1.00 -10.80 -3.66
C PHE A 181 -0.43 -11.26 -3.40
N ARG A 182 -0.95 -10.99 -2.20
CA ARG A 182 -2.28 -11.41 -1.76
C ARG A 182 -3.36 -10.76 -2.62
N ILE A 183 -3.23 -9.49 -2.99
CA ILE A 183 -4.19 -8.81 -3.88
C ILE A 183 -4.35 -9.58 -5.20
N TYR A 184 -3.24 -9.89 -5.89
CA TYR A 184 -3.30 -10.64 -7.14
C TYR A 184 -3.75 -12.09 -6.94
N PHE A 185 -3.17 -12.77 -5.95
CA PHE A 185 -3.40 -14.19 -5.74
C PHE A 185 -4.83 -14.48 -5.28
N GLU A 186 -5.36 -13.71 -4.34
CA GLU A 186 -6.76 -13.83 -3.90
C GLU A 186 -7.73 -13.43 -5.02
N SER A 187 -7.39 -12.42 -5.84
CA SER A 187 -8.15 -12.08 -7.04
C SER A 187 -8.25 -13.27 -8.00
N GLY A 188 -7.14 -13.97 -8.27
CA GLY A 188 -7.12 -15.17 -9.11
C GLY A 188 -7.89 -16.34 -8.49
N ILE A 189 -7.73 -16.56 -7.18
CA ILE A 189 -8.49 -17.61 -6.47
C ILE A 189 -9.99 -17.31 -6.54
N ALA A 190 -10.41 -16.07 -6.29
CA ALA A 190 -11.81 -15.67 -6.33
C ALA A 190 -12.44 -15.96 -7.68
N LYS A 191 -11.71 -15.76 -8.80
CA LYS A 191 -12.17 -16.08 -10.15
C LYS A 191 -12.43 -17.58 -10.39
N ILE A 192 -11.64 -18.46 -9.76
CA ILE A 192 -11.82 -19.91 -9.88
C ILE A 192 -12.83 -20.44 -8.86
N ALA A 193 -12.77 -19.93 -7.63
CA ALA A 193 -13.57 -20.36 -6.49
C ALA A 193 -15.00 -19.85 -6.55
N SER A 194 -15.28 -18.76 -7.28
CA SER A 194 -16.64 -18.27 -7.53
C SER A 194 -17.53 -19.29 -8.25
N GLY A 195 -16.93 -20.26 -8.95
CA GLY A 195 -17.66 -21.24 -9.75
C GLY A 195 -18.24 -20.69 -11.05
N ASP A 196 -17.89 -19.46 -11.41
CA ASP A 196 -18.36 -18.80 -12.63
C ASP A 196 -17.89 -19.57 -13.90
N PRO A 197 -18.82 -20.05 -14.74
CA PRO A 197 -18.47 -20.74 -15.99
C PRO A 197 -17.62 -19.88 -16.93
N GLN A 198 -17.73 -18.56 -16.88
CA GLN A 198 -17.04 -17.66 -17.81
C GLN A 198 -15.52 -17.70 -17.65
N TRP A 199 -15.01 -17.79 -16.42
CA TRP A 199 -13.57 -17.95 -16.17
C TRP A 199 -13.06 -19.32 -16.61
N ARG A 200 -13.87 -20.36 -16.48
CA ARG A 200 -13.53 -21.73 -16.92
C ARG A 200 -13.52 -21.88 -18.44
N ASN A 201 -14.47 -21.24 -19.11
CA ASN A 201 -14.61 -21.28 -20.56
C ASN A 201 -13.82 -20.17 -21.28
N LEU A 202 -13.07 -19.35 -20.53
CA LEU A 202 -12.30 -18.20 -21.04
C LEU A 202 -13.16 -17.15 -21.78
N THR A 203 -14.42 -17.02 -21.41
CA THR A 203 -15.35 -16.00 -21.94
C THR A 203 -15.52 -14.81 -20.99
N ALA A 204 -14.86 -14.81 -19.83
CA ALA A 204 -15.00 -13.76 -18.81
C ALA A 204 -14.66 -12.36 -19.34
N MET A 205 -13.72 -12.27 -20.29
CA MET A 205 -13.31 -11.00 -20.88
C MET A 205 -14.19 -10.55 -22.05
N ASP A 206 -15.11 -11.39 -22.54
CA ASP A 206 -15.94 -11.06 -23.71
C ASP A 206 -16.88 -9.89 -23.43
N GLU A 207 -17.38 -9.76 -22.20
CA GLU A 207 -18.29 -8.67 -21.80
C GLU A 207 -17.73 -7.81 -20.67
N TYR A 208 -16.46 -8.05 -20.31
CA TYR A 208 -15.80 -7.37 -19.20
C TYR A 208 -15.69 -5.86 -19.43
N TYR A 209 -15.35 -5.45 -20.64
CA TYR A 209 -15.02 -4.04 -20.92
C TYR A 209 -16.25 -3.13 -20.95
N GLN A 210 -17.45 -3.69 -21.09
CA GLN A 210 -18.71 -2.96 -20.98
C GLN A 210 -19.32 -3.01 -19.56
N ASN A 211 -19.07 -4.08 -18.80
CA ASN A 211 -19.67 -4.32 -17.48
C ASN A 211 -18.74 -3.99 -16.30
N GLY A 212 -17.47 -3.66 -16.57
CA GLY A 212 -16.50 -3.30 -15.54
C GLY A 212 -16.93 -2.09 -14.72
N PRO A 213 -16.38 -1.88 -13.50
CA PRO A 213 -16.90 -0.88 -12.56
C PRO A 213 -16.87 0.56 -13.08
N LEU A 214 -15.81 0.94 -13.79
CA LEU A 214 -15.66 2.24 -14.44
C LEU A 214 -15.03 1.99 -15.83
N PRO A 215 -15.85 1.66 -16.84
CA PRO A 215 -15.36 1.39 -18.18
C PRO A 215 -14.81 2.67 -18.79
N THR A 216 -13.71 2.55 -19.54
CA THR A 216 -13.10 3.70 -20.22
C THR A 216 -13.47 3.72 -21.70
N TRP A 217 -13.25 4.85 -22.34
CA TRP A 217 -13.38 4.99 -23.79
C TRP A 217 -12.41 4.06 -24.55
N ILE A 218 -11.26 3.68 -23.97
CA ILE A 218 -10.35 2.68 -24.55
C ILE A 218 -10.94 1.28 -24.41
N GLY A 219 -11.53 0.98 -23.24
CA GLY A 219 -12.26 -0.27 -23.00
C GLY A 219 -13.33 -0.52 -24.06
N TRP A 220 -14.03 0.54 -24.49
CA TRP A 220 -14.99 0.45 -25.60
C TRP A 220 -14.36 -0.06 -26.90
N TYR A 221 -13.17 0.40 -27.29
CA TYR A 221 -12.50 -0.14 -28.49
C TYR A 221 -12.04 -1.58 -28.29
N VAL A 222 -11.53 -1.90 -27.10
CA VAL A 222 -11.05 -3.26 -26.76
C VAL A 222 -12.21 -4.25 -26.76
N GLN A 223 -13.41 -3.87 -26.32
CA GLN A 223 -14.61 -4.70 -26.35
C GLN A 223 -14.89 -5.30 -27.75
N HIS A 224 -14.60 -4.54 -28.81
CA HIS A 224 -14.87 -4.96 -30.19
C HIS A 224 -13.77 -5.86 -30.79
N LEU A 225 -12.73 -6.20 -30.03
CA LEU A 225 -11.71 -7.15 -30.48
C LEU A 225 -12.30 -8.58 -30.58
N PRO A 226 -11.73 -9.42 -31.45
CA PRO A 226 -12.21 -10.78 -31.65
C PRO A 226 -12.03 -11.64 -30.39
N HIS A 227 -12.92 -12.63 -30.21
CA HIS A 227 -12.94 -13.52 -29.05
C HIS A 227 -11.58 -14.16 -28.70
N TRP A 228 -10.73 -14.48 -29.68
CA TRP A 228 -9.39 -15.04 -29.38
C TRP A 228 -8.55 -14.11 -28.50
N PHE A 229 -8.71 -12.79 -28.63
CA PHE A 229 -8.02 -11.79 -27.82
C PHE A 229 -8.55 -11.81 -26.38
N HIS A 230 -9.88 -11.87 -26.23
CA HIS A 230 -10.55 -11.93 -24.94
C HIS A 230 -10.24 -13.23 -24.19
N ALA A 231 -10.30 -14.37 -24.87
CA ALA A 231 -9.92 -15.66 -24.30
C ALA A 231 -8.45 -15.69 -23.88
N SER A 232 -7.56 -15.13 -24.71
CA SER A 232 -6.13 -14.99 -24.36
C SER A 232 -5.94 -14.09 -23.14
N SER A 233 -6.72 -13.00 -23.03
CA SER A 233 -6.65 -12.06 -21.91
C SER A 233 -7.19 -12.69 -20.61
N ALA A 234 -8.25 -13.48 -20.70
CA ALA A 234 -8.81 -14.24 -19.58
C ALA A 234 -7.78 -15.24 -19.04
N TYR A 235 -7.16 -16.02 -19.95
CA TYR A 235 -6.11 -16.96 -19.58
C TYR A 235 -4.89 -16.25 -18.99
N ALA A 236 -4.41 -15.19 -19.63
CA ALA A 236 -3.26 -14.43 -19.18
C ALA A 236 -3.48 -13.81 -17.80
N THR A 237 -4.69 -13.28 -17.53
CA THR A 237 -5.10 -12.80 -16.20
C THR A 237 -4.91 -13.89 -15.15
N LEU A 238 -5.49 -15.08 -15.37
CA LEU A 238 -5.38 -16.20 -14.43
C LEU A 238 -3.93 -16.67 -14.26
N ALA A 239 -3.17 -16.78 -15.35
CA ALA A 239 -1.77 -17.20 -15.31
C ALA A 239 -0.89 -16.21 -14.53
N LEU A 240 -1.15 -14.90 -14.68
CA LEU A 240 -0.47 -13.85 -13.94
C LEU A 240 -0.81 -13.90 -12.45
N GLU A 241 -2.10 -13.88 -12.14
CA GLU A 241 -2.64 -13.82 -10.78
C GLU A 241 -2.32 -15.07 -9.95
N LEU A 242 -2.32 -16.26 -10.55
CA LEU A 242 -2.13 -17.52 -9.82
C LEU A 242 -0.72 -18.10 -9.94
N GLY A 243 -0.02 -17.83 -11.04
CA GLY A 243 1.29 -18.40 -11.34
C GLY A 243 2.41 -17.37 -11.20
N LEU A 244 2.34 -16.30 -11.97
CA LEU A 244 3.46 -15.36 -12.11
C LEU A 244 3.77 -14.61 -10.81
N VAL A 245 2.77 -14.27 -10.00
CA VAL A 245 2.96 -13.54 -8.73
C VAL A 245 3.84 -14.28 -7.72
N TRP A 246 3.98 -15.61 -7.82
CA TRP A 246 4.92 -16.39 -7.00
C TRP A 246 6.38 -16.04 -7.24
N MET A 247 6.70 -15.39 -8.37
CA MET A 247 8.03 -14.84 -8.63
C MET A 247 8.46 -13.81 -7.57
N LEU A 248 7.54 -13.28 -6.76
CA LEU A 248 7.86 -12.47 -5.59
C LEU A 248 8.82 -13.19 -4.63
N PHE A 249 8.65 -14.49 -4.42
CA PHE A 249 9.47 -15.27 -3.49
C PHE A 249 10.79 -15.76 -4.09
N LEU A 250 10.99 -15.54 -5.39
CA LEU A 250 12.20 -15.94 -6.10
C LEU A 250 13.34 -14.92 -5.91
N PRO A 251 14.59 -15.28 -6.28
CA PRO A 251 15.72 -14.38 -6.21
C PRO A 251 15.51 -13.07 -6.99
N ARG A 252 16.30 -12.05 -6.63
CA ARG A 252 16.27 -10.67 -7.17
C ARG A 252 15.89 -10.55 -8.66
N ARG A 253 16.52 -11.32 -9.55
CA ARG A 253 16.31 -11.24 -11.01
C ARG A 253 14.85 -11.51 -11.39
N TRP A 254 14.23 -12.50 -10.78
CA TRP A 254 12.85 -12.90 -11.04
C TRP A 254 11.85 -11.87 -10.52
N ARG A 255 12.12 -11.23 -9.37
CA ARG A 255 11.29 -10.12 -8.87
C ARG A 255 11.29 -8.92 -9.81
N ILE A 256 12.43 -8.61 -10.43
CA ILE A 256 12.53 -7.54 -11.43
C ILE A 256 11.77 -7.92 -12.71
N VAL A 257 11.92 -9.16 -13.19
CA VAL A 257 11.14 -9.66 -14.34
C VAL A 257 9.64 -9.60 -14.04
N CYS A 258 9.23 -10.03 -12.85
CA CYS A 258 7.85 -9.96 -12.38
C CYS A 258 7.30 -8.54 -12.45
N PHE A 259 8.03 -7.54 -11.93
CA PHE A 259 7.66 -6.13 -12.06
C PHE A 259 7.43 -5.71 -13.53
N PHE A 260 8.36 -6.05 -14.43
CA PHE A 260 8.25 -5.68 -15.85
C PHE A 260 7.15 -6.39 -16.63
N ILE A 261 6.61 -7.50 -16.13
CA ILE A 261 5.47 -8.18 -16.74
C ILE A 261 4.16 -7.66 -16.14
N VAL A 262 4.08 -7.60 -14.81
CA VAL A 262 2.86 -7.23 -14.10
C VAL A 262 2.53 -5.75 -14.25
N THR A 263 3.51 -4.85 -14.25
CA THR A 263 3.25 -3.41 -14.34
C THR A 263 2.61 -2.99 -15.67
N PRO A 264 3.10 -3.40 -16.85
CA PRO A 264 2.40 -3.12 -18.10
C PRO A 264 1.02 -3.75 -18.19
N TRP A 265 0.87 -4.95 -17.62
CA TRP A 265 -0.43 -5.62 -17.55
C TRP A 265 -1.45 -4.78 -16.76
N GLU A 266 -1.08 -4.35 -15.56
CA GLU A 266 -1.90 -3.52 -14.69
C GLU A 266 -2.21 -2.14 -15.31
N ILE A 267 -1.26 -1.56 -16.06
CA ILE A 267 -1.53 -0.35 -16.85
C ILE A 267 -2.60 -0.63 -17.91
N GLY A 268 -2.54 -1.76 -18.60
CA GLY A 268 -3.57 -2.19 -19.55
C GLY A 268 -4.95 -2.34 -18.90
N VAL A 269 -5.00 -2.92 -17.69
CA VAL A 269 -6.22 -3.01 -16.89
C VAL A 269 -6.75 -1.60 -16.60
N ILE A 270 -5.95 -0.69 -16.03
CA ILE A 270 -6.38 0.70 -15.74
C ILE A 270 -6.90 1.42 -16.99
N LEU A 271 -6.21 1.25 -18.12
CA LEU A 271 -6.59 1.91 -19.36
C LEU A 271 -7.92 1.41 -19.87
N THR A 272 -8.33 0.18 -19.58
CA THR A 272 -9.56 -0.42 -20.10
C THR A 272 -10.72 -0.40 -19.10
N ALA A 273 -10.44 -0.59 -17.80
CA ALA A 273 -11.39 -0.50 -16.70
C ALA A 273 -10.70 0.00 -15.41
N ASN A 274 -11.31 0.98 -14.75
CA ASN A 274 -10.72 1.61 -13.57
C ASN A 274 -11.34 1.07 -12.26
N TYR A 275 -10.54 0.41 -11.42
CA TYR A 275 -10.95 -0.03 -10.07
C TYR A 275 -10.59 0.98 -8.99
N THR A 276 -10.86 2.26 -9.29
CA THR A 276 -10.55 3.41 -8.44
C THR A 276 -9.08 3.40 -8.00
N PHE A 277 -8.79 3.58 -6.71
CA PHE A 277 -7.43 3.66 -6.21
C PHE A 277 -6.74 2.28 -6.07
N LEU A 278 -7.48 1.16 -6.17
CA LEU A 278 -6.90 -0.19 -6.02
C LEU A 278 -5.80 -0.44 -7.04
N ASN A 279 -6.07 -0.18 -8.32
CA ASN A 279 -5.10 -0.40 -9.38
C ASN A 279 -3.80 0.40 -9.15
N TYR A 280 -3.94 1.65 -8.71
CA TYR A 280 -2.80 2.51 -8.41
C TYR A 280 -2.04 2.04 -7.17
N LEU A 281 -2.74 1.50 -6.16
CA LEU A 281 -2.11 0.90 -4.98
C LEU A 281 -1.26 -0.32 -5.37
N VAL A 282 -1.79 -1.20 -6.20
CA VAL A 282 -1.06 -2.38 -6.67
C VAL A 282 0.15 -2.00 -7.52
N LEU A 283 0.03 -1.00 -8.40
CA LEU A 283 1.18 -0.42 -9.11
C LEU A 283 2.23 0.15 -8.16
N ALA A 284 1.80 0.92 -7.16
CA ALA A 284 2.69 1.53 -6.17
C ALA A 284 3.44 0.47 -5.35
N LEU A 285 2.73 -0.56 -4.89
CA LEU A 285 3.30 -1.71 -4.19
C LEU A 285 4.27 -2.49 -5.08
N GLY A 286 4.01 -2.56 -6.40
CA GLY A 286 4.89 -3.16 -7.39
C GLY A 286 6.33 -2.61 -7.34
N PHE A 287 6.51 -1.30 -7.08
CA PHE A 287 7.84 -0.71 -6.95
C PHE A 287 8.67 -1.30 -5.80
N LEU A 288 8.03 -1.91 -4.79
CA LEU A 288 8.73 -2.57 -3.68
C LEU A 288 9.43 -3.87 -4.10
N LEU A 289 9.12 -4.42 -5.28
CA LEU A 289 9.87 -5.55 -5.85
C LEU A 289 11.27 -5.11 -6.30
N LEU A 290 11.43 -3.85 -6.70
CA LEU A 290 12.69 -3.26 -7.16
C LEU A 290 13.60 -2.87 -5.99
N ASP A 291 14.91 -2.99 -6.21
CA ASP A 291 15.94 -2.58 -5.25
C ASP A 291 16.68 -1.32 -5.70
N ASP A 292 17.35 -0.66 -4.76
CA ASP A 292 18.09 0.57 -5.00
C ASP A 292 19.20 0.36 -6.04
N ARG A 293 19.83 -0.82 -6.07
CA ARG A 293 20.85 -1.17 -7.07
C ARG A 293 20.32 -1.06 -8.50
N PHE A 294 19.07 -1.44 -8.73
CA PHE A 294 18.42 -1.28 -10.02
C PHE A 294 17.94 0.16 -10.24
N LEU A 295 17.27 0.75 -9.24
CA LEU A 295 16.65 2.08 -9.37
C LEU A 295 17.65 3.22 -9.50
N VAL A 296 18.84 3.10 -8.90
CA VAL A 296 19.92 4.09 -9.05
C VAL A 296 20.31 4.29 -10.52
N LEU A 297 20.14 3.28 -11.38
CA LEU A 297 20.44 3.43 -12.82
C LEU A 297 19.55 4.48 -13.50
N PHE A 298 18.31 4.64 -13.03
CA PHE A 298 17.31 5.54 -13.60
C PHE A 298 17.24 6.91 -12.92
N ILE A 299 17.90 7.10 -11.78
CA ILE A 299 17.91 8.36 -11.04
C ILE A 299 18.92 9.35 -11.63
N LEU A 300 18.54 10.63 -11.70
CA LEU A 300 19.42 11.73 -12.11
C LEU A 300 20.69 11.80 -11.26
N ARG A 301 21.84 12.11 -11.88
CA ARG A 301 23.15 12.24 -11.21
C ARG A 301 23.13 13.14 -9.96
N LYS A 302 22.33 14.20 -9.94
CA LYS A 302 22.17 15.11 -8.77
C LYS A 302 21.60 14.41 -7.53
N TRP A 303 20.71 13.43 -7.72
CA TRP A 303 20.06 12.70 -6.63
C TRP A 303 20.92 11.52 -6.14
N LYS A 304 21.88 11.05 -6.96
CA LYS A 304 22.90 10.05 -6.57
C LYS A 304 23.86 10.57 -5.52
N ALA A 305 24.25 11.84 -5.58
CA ALA A 305 25.20 12.43 -4.62
C ALA A 305 24.68 12.38 -3.17
N GLY A 306 23.37 12.50 -2.97
CA GLY A 306 22.73 12.38 -1.65
C GLY A 306 22.67 10.93 -1.10
N LEU A 307 22.87 9.92 -1.95
CA LEU A 307 23.00 8.51 -1.55
C LEU A 307 24.46 8.17 -1.21
N SER A 308 25.43 8.69 -1.98
CA SER A 308 26.86 8.40 -1.81
C SER A 308 27.52 9.08 -0.61
N GLN A 309 27.01 10.22 -0.12
CA GLN A 309 27.55 10.90 1.07
C GLN A 309 27.34 10.14 2.39
N HIS A 310 26.58 9.03 2.40
CA HIS A 310 26.35 8.22 3.59
C HIS A 310 27.10 6.88 3.62
N ASP A 311 27.61 6.41 2.48
CA ASP A 311 28.50 5.23 2.40
C ASP A 311 29.92 5.53 2.93
N SER A 312 30.27 6.81 3.11
CA SER A 312 31.54 7.27 3.66
C SER A 312 31.50 7.48 5.18
N SER A 313 30.94 6.52 5.92
CA SER A 313 31.23 6.40 7.35
C SER A 313 32.52 5.58 7.48
N PRO A 314 33.62 6.09 8.07
CA PRO A 314 34.84 5.31 8.18
C PRO A 314 34.55 4.03 8.98
N PRO A 315 35.14 2.88 8.63
CA PRO A 315 34.97 1.68 9.44
C PRO A 315 35.41 2.02 10.85
N GLU A 316 34.49 1.81 11.80
CA GLU A 316 34.76 1.91 13.22
C GLU A 316 36.00 1.05 13.48
N LYS A 317 37.13 1.70 13.79
CA LYS A 317 38.38 1.01 14.11
C LYS A 317 38.04 0.03 15.21
N THR A 318 38.08 -1.26 14.88
CA THR A 318 38.08 -2.36 15.82
C THR A 318 39.16 -2.04 16.84
N ARG A 319 38.77 -1.55 18.04
CA ARG A 319 39.68 -1.46 19.17
C ARG A 319 40.03 -2.89 19.53
N THR A 320 41.16 -3.36 19.00
CA THR A 320 41.81 -4.60 19.41
C THR A 320 42.01 -4.55 20.92
N TRP A 321 41.53 -5.59 21.60
CA TRP A 321 41.65 -5.86 23.04
C TRP A 321 43.09 -6.16 23.49
N ALA A 322 44.09 -5.44 22.97
CA ALA A 322 45.51 -5.70 23.21
C ALA A 322 46.26 -4.56 23.93
N GLU A 323 45.60 -3.45 24.31
CA GLU A 323 46.28 -2.30 24.94
C GLU A 323 45.91 -2.06 26.42
N THR A 324 45.21 -2.99 27.07
CA THR A 324 44.87 -2.91 28.51
C THR A 324 45.61 -3.92 29.40
N SER A 325 46.72 -4.49 28.93
CA SER A 325 47.65 -5.28 29.77
C SER A 325 48.96 -4.53 29.99
N GLY A 326 48.87 -3.34 30.60
CA GLY A 326 49.99 -2.61 31.17
C GLY A 326 50.05 -2.81 32.68
N LEU A 327 50.18 -4.06 33.15
CA LEU A 327 50.48 -4.35 34.55
C LEU A 327 51.99 -4.28 34.74
N GLN A 328 52.41 -3.22 35.43
CA GLN A 328 53.78 -2.94 35.84
C GLN A 328 54.31 -4.08 36.70
N LEU A 329 55.44 -4.66 36.30
CA LEU A 329 56.36 -5.37 37.18
C LEU A 329 57.43 -4.39 37.63
N ARG A 330 57.32 -3.91 38.88
CA ARG A 330 58.43 -3.58 39.77
C ARG A 330 58.01 -3.77 41.21
#